data_AF-A0ABD0C563-F1
#
_entry.id   AF-A0ABD0C563-F1
#
_cell.length_a   1.000
_cell.length_b   1.000
_cell.length_c   1.000
_cell.angle_alpha   90.00
_cell.angle_beta   90.00
_cell.angle_gamma   90.00
#
_symmetry.space_group_name_H-M   'P 1'
#
loop_
_entity.id
_entity.type
_entity.pdbx_description
1 polymer ?
#
loop_
_entity_poly.entity_id
_entity_poly.type
_entity_poly.pdbx_seq_one_letter_code
_entity_poly.pdbx_strand_id
1 'polypeptide(L)'
;MANLNDIKLSAQDILKKQFRSKVKGYDPDEVDAYLDQVISDYETFQQLIEDLYGQIGTLQRQLMDEKQKEKKTVAAERKDEEKLKTYTPSHRRSAAVSNFAQEDEGQGEISTNMAIIQRISTLERKVYNLEQHVYGLKH
;
A
#
# COMPACT_ATOMS: atom_id res chain seq x y z
N MET A 1 -25.01 -11.98 -4.40
CA MET A 1 -23.97 -12.78 -5.08
C MET A 1 -24.10 -14.20 -4.57
N ALA A 2 -24.00 -15.21 -5.43
CA ALA A 2 -24.02 -16.61 -4.98
C ALA A 2 -22.73 -16.89 -4.18
N ASN A 3 -22.84 -17.58 -3.06
CA ASN A 3 -21.70 -18.00 -2.26
C ASN A 3 -21.21 -19.36 -2.72
N LEU A 4 -19.92 -19.65 -2.53
CA LEU A 4 -19.34 -20.97 -2.84
C LEU A 4 -20.05 -22.10 -2.07
N ASN A 5 -20.59 -21.79 -0.87
CA ASN A 5 -21.38 -22.71 -0.06
C ASN A 5 -22.78 -23.01 -0.62
N ASP A 6 -23.23 -22.26 -1.62
CA ASP A 6 -24.53 -22.51 -2.28
C ASP A 6 -24.43 -23.64 -3.32
N ILE A 7 -23.21 -24.12 -3.64
CA ILE A 7 -22.96 -25.27 -4.52
C ILE A 7 -23.26 -26.56 -3.74
N LYS A 8 -24.25 -27.31 -4.22
CA LYS A 8 -24.79 -28.49 -3.53
C LYS A 8 -24.18 -29.81 -3.95
N LEU A 9 -23.44 -29.84 -5.06
CA LEU A 9 -22.92 -31.05 -5.67
C LEU A 9 -21.44 -30.87 -5.98
N SER A 10 -20.63 -31.89 -5.70
CA SER A 10 -19.27 -31.99 -6.22
C SER A 10 -19.23 -32.90 -7.45
N ALA A 11 -18.16 -32.80 -8.26
CA ALA A 11 -17.89 -33.71 -9.37
C ALA A 11 -17.96 -35.19 -8.92
N GLN A 12 -17.43 -35.49 -7.73
CA GLN A 12 -17.47 -36.82 -7.12
C GLN A 12 -18.89 -37.27 -6.74
N ASP A 13 -19.74 -36.36 -6.29
CA ASP A 13 -21.14 -36.68 -5.97
C ASP A 13 -21.96 -36.98 -7.22
N ILE A 14 -21.67 -36.27 -8.32
CA ILE A 14 -22.30 -36.49 -9.62
C ILE A 14 -21.88 -37.86 -10.17
N LEU A 15 -20.59 -38.19 -10.13
CA LEU A 15 -20.07 -39.49 -10.58
C LEU A 15 -20.69 -40.67 -9.82
N LYS A 16 -20.86 -40.54 -8.50
CA LYS A 16 -21.42 -41.62 -7.65
C LYS A 16 -22.95 -41.66 -7.68
N LYS A 17 -23.60 -40.76 -8.42
CA LYS A 17 -25.05 -40.66 -8.43
C LYS A 17 -25.65 -41.85 -9.18
N GLN A 18 -26.46 -42.64 -8.48
CA GLN A 18 -27.23 -43.72 -9.09
C GLN A 18 -28.69 -43.28 -9.25
N PHE A 19 -29.21 -43.36 -10.48
CA PHE A 19 -30.59 -43.06 -10.80
C PHE A 19 -31.46 -44.31 -10.71
N ARG A 20 -32.71 -44.15 -10.27
CA ARG A 20 -33.70 -45.23 -10.29
C ARG A 20 -34.22 -45.40 -11.71
N SER A 21 -34.10 -46.59 -12.27
CA SER A 21 -34.70 -46.91 -13.58
C SER A 21 -36.23 -47.03 -13.47
N LYS A 22 -36.93 -46.48 -14.46
CA LYS A 22 -38.39 -46.55 -14.63
C LYS A 22 -38.73 -46.91 -16.08
N VAL A 23 -39.82 -47.63 -16.29
CA VAL A 23 -40.28 -48.12 -17.62
C VAL A 23 -40.47 -46.99 -18.65
N LYS A 24 -40.78 -45.78 -18.21
CA LYS A 24 -40.63 -44.56 -18.99
C LYS A 24 -39.58 -43.69 -18.30
N GLY A 25 -38.44 -43.50 -18.96
CA GLY A 25 -37.32 -42.71 -18.47
C GLY A 25 -36.37 -42.37 -19.61
N TYR A 26 -35.35 -41.58 -19.29
CA TYR A 26 -34.23 -41.33 -20.20
C TYR A 26 -33.37 -42.58 -20.36
N ASP A 27 -32.67 -42.67 -21.48
CA ASP A 27 -31.67 -43.71 -21.72
C ASP A 27 -30.50 -43.53 -20.73
N PRO A 28 -30.16 -44.55 -19.92
CA PRO A 28 -29.01 -44.47 -19.02
C PRO A 28 -27.72 -44.06 -19.72
N ASP A 29 -27.47 -44.54 -20.95
CA ASP A 29 -26.22 -44.28 -21.66
C ASP A 29 -26.13 -42.80 -22.11
N GLU A 30 -27.26 -42.22 -22.54
CA GLU A 30 -27.33 -40.80 -22.91
C GLU A 30 -27.15 -39.90 -21.68
N VAL A 31 -27.76 -40.28 -20.56
CA VAL A 31 -27.61 -39.57 -19.29
C VAL A 31 -26.16 -39.63 -18.81
N ASP A 32 -25.52 -40.78 -18.84
CA ASP A 32 -24.13 -40.93 -18.39
C ASP A 32 -23.18 -40.12 -19.27
N ALA A 33 -23.33 -40.17 -20.60
CA ALA A 33 -22.51 -39.35 -21.52
C ALA A 33 -22.69 -37.84 -21.31
N TYR A 34 -23.88 -37.40 -20.89
CA TYR A 34 -24.12 -36.01 -20.51
C TYR A 34 -23.50 -35.69 -19.15
N LEU A 35 -23.60 -36.59 -18.17
CA LEU A 35 -23.03 -36.40 -16.84
C LEU A 35 -21.50 -36.36 -16.86
N ASP A 36 -20.84 -37.08 -17.77
CA ASP A 36 -19.39 -36.98 -17.98
C ASP A 36 -18.97 -35.55 -18.36
N GLN A 37 -19.74 -34.87 -19.21
CA GLN A 37 -19.49 -33.47 -19.57
C GLN A 37 -19.71 -32.54 -18.38
N VAL A 38 -20.79 -32.75 -17.63
CA VAL A 38 -21.08 -31.96 -16.42
C VAL A 38 -19.98 -32.15 -15.38
N ILE A 39 -19.45 -33.36 -15.22
CA ILE A 39 -18.33 -33.64 -14.32
C ILE A 39 -17.09 -32.85 -14.75
N SER A 40 -16.73 -32.89 -16.04
CA SER A 40 -15.61 -32.13 -16.60
C SER A 40 -15.75 -30.63 -16.33
N ASP A 41 -16.95 -30.07 -16.51
CA ASP A 41 -17.20 -28.66 -16.24
C ASP A 41 -17.06 -28.33 -14.73
N TYR A 42 -17.55 -29.21 -13.85
CA TYR A 42 -17.39 -29.01 -12.40
C TYR A 42 -15.93 -29.05 -11.94
N GLU A 43 -15.11 -29.92 -12.52
CA GLU A 43 -13.66 -29.94 -12.26
C GLU A 43 -12.99 -28.67 -12.77
N THR A 44 -13.36 -28.22 -13.97
CA THR A 44 -12.84 -26.97 -14.56
C THR A 44 -13.23 -25.76 -13.71
N PHE A 45 -14.46 -25.70 -13.20
CA PHE A 45 -14.88 -24.62 -12.30
C PHE A 45 -14.11 -24.62 -10.99
N GLN A 46 -13.80 -25.80 -10.43
CA GLN A 46 -12.97 -25.89 -9.22
C GLN A 46 -11.57 -25.32 -9.46
N GLN A 47 -10.93 -25.71 -10.56
CA GLN A 47 -9.62 -25.17 -10.94
C GLN A 47 -9.66 -23.65 -11.12
N LEU A 48 -10.65 -23.13 -11.84
CA LEU A 48 -10.80 -21.69 -12.04
C LEU A 48 -10.98 -20.93 -10.72
N ILE A 49 -11.76 -21.48 -9.80
CA ILE A 49 -11.99 -20.89 -8.48
C ILE A 49 -10.67 -20.87 -7.68
N GLU A 50 -9.93 -21.96 -7.67
CA GLU A 50 -8.61 -22.04 -7.01
C GLU A 50 -7.62 -21.04 -7.60
N ASP A 51 -7.53 -20.95 -8.92
CA ASP A 51 -6.68 -20.00 -9.63
C ASP A 51 -7.03 -18.55 -9.29
N LEU A 52 -8.33 -18.22 -9.25
CA LEU A 52 -8.79 -16.89 -8.88
C LEU A 52 -8.46 -16.55 -7.42
N TYR A 53 -8.65 -17.49 -6.49
CA TYR A 53 -8.25 -17.29 -5.09
C TYR A 53 -6.72 -17.14 -4.97
N GLY A 54 -5.94 -17.89 -5.74
CA GLY A 54 -4.49 -17.75 -5.84
C GLY A 54 -4.09 -16.36 -6.31
N GLN A 55 -4.69 -15.87 -7.40
CA GLN A 55 -4.45 -14.53 -7.94
C GLN A 55 -4.80 -13.45 -6.91
N ILE A 56 -5.96 -13.54 -6.25
CA ILE A 56 -6.35 -12.61 -5.19
C ILE A 56 -5.32 -12.60 -4.07
N GLY A 57 -4.85 -13.79 -3.63
CA GLY A 57 -3.81 -13.90 -2.60
C GLY A 57 -2.49 -13.24 -3.01
N THR A 58 -2.06 -13.45 -4.26
CA THR A 58 -0.82 -12.81 -4.77
C THR A 58 -0.95 -11.29 -4.87
N LEU A 59 -2.08 -10.78 -5.37
CA LEU A 59 -2.33 -9.34 -5.49
C LEU A 59 -2.44 -8.68 -4.11
N GLN A 60 -3.13 -9.31 -3.16
CA GLN A 60 -3.20 -8.82 -1.79
C GLN A 60 -1.80 -8.74 -1.15
N ARG A 61 -0.94 -9.74 -1.38
CA ARG A 61 0.44 -9.73 -0.90
C ARG A 61 1.26 -8.61 -1.55
N GLN A 62 1.14 -8.42 -2.86
CA GLN A 62 1.81 -7.32 -3.57
C GLN A 62 1.40 -5.95 -3.00
N LEU A 63 0.09 -5.73 -2.79
CA LEU A 63 -0.41 -4.51 -2.17
C LEU A 63 0.11 -4.29 -0.74
N MET A 64 0.26 -5.35 0.04
CA MET A 64 0.85 -5.25 1.38
C MET A 64 2.34 -4.92 1.32
N ASP A 65 3.09 -5.55 0.42
CA ASP A 65 4.52 -5.32 0.24
C ASP A 65 4.79 -3.89 -0.28
N GLU A 66 3.98 -3.38 -1.19
CA GLU A 66 4.03 -1.99 -1.67
C GLU A 66 3.75 -1.00 -0.53
N LYS A 67 2.67 -1.20 0.24
CA LYS A 67 2.40 -0.36 1.42
C LYS A 67 3.54 -0.39 2.45
N GLN A 68 4.21 -1.53 2.60
CA GLN A 68 5.38 -1.62 3.49
C GLN A 68 6.61 -0.91 2.91
N LYS A 69 6.83 -0.99 1.59
CA LYS A 69 7.89 -0.24 0.91
C LYS A 69 7.65 1.26 1.02
N GLU A 70 6.43 1.73 0.77
CA GLU A 70 6.04 3.13 0.98
C GLU A 70 6.33 3.55 2.42
N LYS A 71 5.87 2.80 3.43
CA LYS A 71 6.17 3.12 4.85
C LYS A 71 7.66 3.16 5.15
N LYS A 72 8.48 2.34 4.50
CA LYS A 72 9.94 2.33 4.67
C LYS A 72 10.62 3.49 3.92
N THR A 73 10.15 3.89 2.75
CA THR A 73 10.69 5.05 2.02
C THR A 73 10.37 6.35 2.75
N VAL A 74 9.13 6.55 3.25
CA VAL A 74 8.84 7.73 4.09
C VAL A 74 9.61 7.74 5.40
N ALA A 75 9.98 6.58 5.94
CA ALA A 75 10.79 6.50 7.16
C ALA A 75 12.30 6.71 6.90
N ALA A 76 12.80 6.35 5.72
CA ALA A 76 14.17 6.60 5.30
C ALA A 76 14.38 8.07 4.94
N GLU A 77 13.46 8.67 4.18
CA GLU A 77 13.49 10.09 3.82
C GLU A 77 13.41 11.01 5.06
N ARG A 78 12.61 10.63 6.08
CA ARG A 78 12.60 11.33 7.38
C ARG A 78 13.94 11.31 8.11
N LYS A 79 14.73 10.23 7.98
CA LYS A 79 16.04 10.11 8.65
C LYS A 79 17.14 10.87 7.91
N ASP A 80 17.06 10.97 6.59
CA ASP A 80 18.02 11.74 5.79
C ASP A 80 17.74 13.25 5.85
N GLU A 81 16.48 13.67 5.94
CA GLU A 81 16.13 15.07 6.20
C GLU A 81 16.51 15.56 7.61
N GLU A 82 16.53 14.68 8.61
CA GLU A 82 16.89 15.07 9.99
C GLU A 82 18.38 15.44 10.11
N LYS A 83 19.27 14.81 9.32
CA LYS A 83 20.71 15.11 9.32
C LYS A 83 21.08 16.46 8.70
N LEU A 84 20.26 17.03 7.81
CA LEU A 84 20.50 18.35 7.22
C LEU A 84 19.84 19.51 8.01
N LYS A 85 19.00 19.23 9.02
CA LYS A 85 18.14 20.24 9.68
C LYS A 85 18.77 20.98 10.86
N THR A 86 20.07 20.84 11.13
CA THR A 86 20.72 21.60 12.21
C THR A 86 22.03 22.23 11.76
N TYR A 87 21.93 23.33 10.99
CA TYR A 87 22.90 24.41 11.18
C TYR A 87 22.45 25.25 12.38
N THR A 88 22.76 24.76 13.59
CA THR A 88 23.00 25.69 14.69
C THR A 88 24.45 26.13 14.51
N PRO A 89 24.75 27.40 14.28
CA PRO A 89 26.10 27.89 14.47
C PRO A 89 26.38 27.79 15.98
N SER A 90 26.81 26.62 16.44
CA SER A 90 27.38 26.42 17.76
C SER A 90 28.80 26.97 17.74
N HIS A 91 28.92 28.28 17.52
CA HIS A 91 30.07 29.10 17.88
C HIS A 91 29.48 30.44 18.34
N ARG A 92 28.93 30.45 19.56
CA ARG A 92 28.97 31.67 20.35
C ARG A 92 30.44 32.01 20.51
N ARG A 93 30.94 32.93 19.69
CA ARG A 93 32.25 33.54 19.93
C ARG A 93 32.25 33.99 21.38
N SER A 94 33.18 33.42 22.14
CA SER A 94 33.48 33.80 23.51
C SER A 94 33.56 35.31 23.62
N ALA A 95 32.80 35.86 24.56
CA ALA A 95 32.92 37.25 24.97
C ALA A 95 34.32 37.47 25.56
N ALA A 96 35.21 38.10 24.79
CA ALA A 96 36.42 38.73 25.27
C ALA A 96 36.85 39.83 24.30
N VAL A 97 36.64 41.09 24.73
CA VAL A 97 37.48 42.31 24.56
C VAL A 97 37.89 42.67 23.11
N SER A 98 37.72 43.86 22.53
CA SER A 98 37.83 45.27 22.97
C SER A 98 37.42 46.16 21.80
N ASN A 99 37.06 47.41 22.08
CA ASN A 99 37.03 48.55 21.15
C ASN A 99 37.98 48.44 19.95
N PHE A 100 37.43 48.48 18.73
CA PHE A 100 38.07 49.11 17.57
C PHE A 100 36.97 49.56 16.59
N ALA A 101 36.97 50.85 16.30
CA ALA A 101 36.08 51.46 15.31
C ALA A 101 36.53 51.06 13.91
N GLN A 102 35.62 50.54 13.09
CA GLN A 102 35.61 50.77 11.64
C GLN A 102 34.28 50.34 11.03
N GLU A 103 33.83 51.12 10.06
CA GLU A 103 32.62 50.97 9.25
C GLU A 103 32.45 49.54 8.70
N ASP A 104 31.26 48.94 8.87
CA ASP A 104 30.88 47.71 8.16
C ASP A 104 29.35 47.67 8.02
N GLU A 105 28.82 48.29 6.95
CA GLU A 105 27.38 48.34 6.63
C GLU A 105 26.75 46.95 6.40
N GLY A 106 27.54 45.87 6.29
CA GLY A 106 27.04 44.53 6.01
C GLY A 106 26.51 43.74 7.23
N GLN A 107 26.82 44.12 8.46
CA GLN A 107 26.50 43.28 9.64
C GLN A 107 25.02 43.29 10.01
N GLY A 108 24.33 44.42 9.81
CA GLY A 108 22.88 44.54 10.01
C GLY A 108 22.10 43.71 8.99
N GLU A 109 22.53 43.71 7.73
CA GLU A 109 21.94 42.91 6.66
C GLU A 109 22.19 41.42 6.86
N ILE A 110 23.38 41.00 7.31
CA ILE A 110 23.67 39.58 7.62
C ILE A 110 22.74 39.08 8.74
N SER A 111 22.47 39.89 9.76
CA SER A 111 21.53 39.52 10.82
C SER A 111 20.07 39.43 10.33
N THR A 112 19.70 40.29 9.38
CA THR A 112 18.37 40.35 8.79
C THR A 112 18.14 39.21 7.80
N ASN A 113 19.11 38.96 6.92
CA ASN A 113 19.13 37.83 6.00
C ASN A 113 19.06 36.51 6.79
N MET A 114 19.76 36.43 7.93
CA MET A 114 19.67 35.28 8.84
C MET A 114 18.27 35.13 9.46
N ALA A 115 17.64 36.23 9.89
CA ALA A 115 16.26 36.21 10.40
C ALA A 115 15.24 35.83 9.31
N ILE A 116 15.45 36.29 8.07
CA ILE A 116 14.63 35.93 6.90
C ILE A 116 14.77 34.44 6.62
N ILE A 117 15.99 33.91 6.57
CA ILE A 117 16.23 32.48 6.36
C ILE A 117 15.55 31.64 7.47
N GLN A 118 15.66 32.05 8.73
CA GLN A 118 14.97 31.38 9.85
C GLN A 118 13.44 31.42 9.69
N ARG A 119 12.89 32.55 9.26
CA ARG A 119 11.45 32.71 9.04
C ARG A 119 10.98 31.84 7.88
N ILE A 120 11.74 31.78 6.79
CA ILE A 120 11.48 30.91 5.63
C ILE A 120 11.50 29.44 6.07
N SER A 121 12.54 28.98 6.77
CA SER A 121 12.59 27.60 7.29
C SER A 121 11.41 27.25 8.21
N THR A 122 10.93 28.22 8.99
CA THR A 122 9.76 28.03 9.86
C THR A 122 8.46 27.95 9.06
N LEU A 123 8.33 28.74 8.00
CA LEU A 123 7.16 28.74 7.12
C LEU A 123 7.13 27.47 6.26
N GLU A 124 8.26 27.07 5.68
CA GLU A 124 8.40 25.81 4.93
C GLU A 124 7.97 24.61 5.79
N ARG A 125 8.38 24.56 7.07
CA ARG A 125 7.92 23.53 8.02
C ARG A 125 6.40 23.53 8.19
N LYS A 126 5.76 24.70 8.29
CA LYS A 126 4.31 24.81 8.47
C LYS A 126 3.55 24.40 7.21
N VAL A 127 4.00 24.84 6.04
CA VAL A 127 3.40 24.49 4.74
C VAL A 127 3.48 22.99 4.53
N TYR A 128 4.66 22.38 4.73
CA TYR A 128 4.84 20.94 4.62
C TYR A 128 3.89 20.17 5.55
N ASN A 129 3.79 20.56 6.82
CA ASN A 129 2.87 19.91 7.76
C ASN A 129 1.40 20.08 7.35
N LEU A 130 1.01 21.23 6.79
CA LEU A 130 -0.35 21.49 6.31
C LEU A 130 -0.67 20.66 5.06
N GLU A 131 0.23 20.58 4.09
CA GLU A 131 0.08 19.77 2.89
C GLU A 131 -0.13 18.29 3.22
N GLN A 132 0.60 17.77 4.21
CA GLN A 132 0.43 16.39 4.69
C GLN A 132 -0.96 16.14 5.31
N HIS A 133 -1.61 17.16 5.88
CA HIS A 133 -2.98 17.06 6.42
C HIS A 133 -4.05 17.26 5.34
N VAL A 134 -3.81 18.10 4.33
CA VAL A 134 -4.78 18.42 3.27
C VAL A 134 -4.81 17.34 2.18
N TYR A 135 -3.67 16.74 1.83
CA TYR A 135 -3.57 15.71 0.78
C TYR A 135 -3.61 14.26 1.30
N GLY A 136 -3.96 14.04 2.57
CA GLY A 136 -4.42 12.73 3.03
C GLY A 136 -3.33 11.65 3.16
N LEU A 137 -2.31 11.87 4.00
CA LEU A 137 -1.42 10.80 4.47
C LEU A 137 -1.40 10.67 6.02
N LYS A 138 -2.57 10.74 6.64
CA LYS A 138 -2.82 10.20 7.97
C LYS A 138 -4.03 9.27 7.95
N HIS A 139 -3.77 7.99 7.72
CA HIS A 139 -4.52 6.91 8.35
C HIS A 139 -3.64 6.32 9.45
#